data_AF-A0A2G2X7W9-F1
#
_entry.id   AF-A0A2G2X7W9-F1
#
_cell.length_a   1.000
_cell.length_b   1.000
_cell.length_c   1.000
_cell.angle_alpha   90.00
_cell.angle_beta   90.00
_cell.angle_gamma   90.00
#
_symmetry.space_group_name_H-M   'P 1'
#
loop_
_entity.id
_entity.type
_entity.pdbx_description
1 polymer ?
#
loop_
_entity_poly.entity_id
_entity_poly.type
_entity_poly.pdbx_seq_one_letter_code
_entity_poly.pdbx_strand_id
1 'polypeptide(L)'
;MATGNAYLGSMKQSFNESSKERLLLPRKGYSDLGVGGGGCFNGSDNFLERFRYGVYEYWNSVKEAAIKAVQMGRNDPRKMIFSAKVGFALALVSILIFFKEPIPYIGKHSIWAILTVVVVFEFSIGATLNKGFNRALGTFSAGGLALGIAELSLMAGRYQEIVIVISVFIAGFCATYMKLYPPLKDYEYGFRVFLLTYCIVLVSGTSDFVQTAVSRLLLIGVGAGVCLVINVCLYPIWAGEDLHKLVVKNFKGVATSLEGCVNDYVQCLEYDRIPSKILLYQVSDDPIYSGYRAALQSTSQEDSLLAFAVWEPPHGRYRMLHYPWAEYVKVSGALRHCASMIMAMHGCILSEIQAASELRRTFMKEIQRVGTEGAKVIRLLGEKVEKMEKLSPGDPLNEVHEAAEDLQLLIDQKSYLLVNAENWESSKRPKKFEDPERLQELKDSEPKPMVINSLSEATLHLRSAHTLKRVDTLNRNVSVNFSASQWGSSADVFAQQTMWPSRLSLVGDVILNEREVRTFESASTLSLATFTSLLIEFVARLQNLVSAFQELSEKAKFQESVDAAESK
;
A
#
# COMPACT_ATOMS: atom_id res chain seq x y z
N MET A 1 43.94 45.72 -11.89
CA MET A 1 42.57 46.24 -11.75
C MET A 1 41.63 45.06 -11.91
N ALA A 2 41.17 44.51 -10.78
CA ALA A 2 39.89 44.82 -10.12
C ALA A 2 38.77 43.92 -10.71
N THR A 3 38.45 42.76 -10.09
CA THR A 3 37.43 42.51 -9.04
C THR A 3 36.00 42.77 -9.52
N GLY A 4 34.98 41.91 -9.31
CA GLY A 4 34.88 40.68 -8.53
C GLY A 4 33.44 40.13 -8.47
N ASN A 5 33.27 39.13 -7.61
CA ASN A 5 32.04 38.64 -6.94
C ASN A 5 30.90 38.01 -7.78
N ALA A 6 30.87 36.67 -7.82
CA ALA A 6 29.62 35.90 -7.92
C ALA A 6 29.77 34.43 -7.45
N TYR A 7 30.21 34.16 -6.22
CA TYR A 7 30.11 32.81 -5.62
C TYR A 7 29.92 32.90 -4.10
N LEU A 8 28.73 33.29 -3.66
CA LEU A 8 28.29 33.05 -2.28
C LEU A 8 26.75 32.98 -2.22
N GLY A 9 26.16 31.97 -2.86
CA GLY A 9 24.70 31.87 -2.95
C GLY A 9 24.08 30.49 -3.09
N SER A 10 24.85 29.39 -3.06
CA SER A 10 24.30 28.06 -3.39
C SER A 10 24.35 27.02 -2.26
N MET A 11 25.08 27.26 -1.16
CA MET A 11 25.17 26.28 -0.05
C MET A 11 24.07 26.40 1.01
N LYS A 12 23.28 27.49 1.03
CA LYS A 12 22.20 27.69 2.01
C LYS A 12 20.84 27.12 1.60
N GLN A 13 20.67 26.73 0.32
CA GLN A 13 19.39 26.23 -0.19
C GLN A 13 19.26 24.70 -0.07
N SER A 14 20.36 23.96 -0.21
CA SER A 14 20.36 22.49 -0.13
C SER A 14 20.08 21.95 1.29
N PHE A 15 20.49 22.65 2.35
CA PHE A 15 20.18 22.24 3.73
C PHE A 15 18.74 22.52 4.17
N ASN A 16 18.01 23.40 3.46
CA ASN A 16 16.65 23.78 3.84
C ASN A 16 15.57 22.90 3.17
N GLU A 17 15.92 22.17 2.11
CA GLU A 17 15.04 21.17 1.49
C GLU A 17 15.08 19.81 2.24
N SER A 18 16.26 19.39 2.73
CA SER A 18 16.37 18.14 3.51
C SER A 18 15.66 18.16 4.87
N SER A 19 15.32 19.34 5.40
CA SER A 19 14.59 19.48 6.67
C SER A 19 13.07 19.44 6.49
N LYS A 20 12.56 19.72 5.28
CA LYS A 20 11.11 19.73 5.00
C LYS A 20 10.52 18.34 4.71
N GLU A 21 11.34 17.36 4.33
CA GLU A 21 10.87 15.99 4.08
C GLU A 21 10.80 15.10 5.35
N ARG A 22 11.24 15.59 6.52
CA ARG A 22 11.09 14.87 7.81
C ARG A 22 9.90 15.32 8.66
N LEU A 23 9.01 16.16 8.14
CA LEU A 23 7.89 16.75 8.88
C LEU A 23 6.51 16.16 8.53
N LEU A 24 6.43 14.92 8.08
CA LEU A 24 5.15 14.20 7.90
C LEU A 24 5.11 12.91 8.73
N LEU A 25 5.28 13.06 10.05
CA LEU A 25 4.80 12.10 11.04
C LEU A 25 3.53 12.66 11.68
N PRO A 26 2.53 11.81 12.02
CA PRO A 26 1.23 12.29 12.45
C PRO A 26 1.34 13.03 13.78
N ARG A 27 0.96 14.32 13.76
CA ARG A 27 0.81 15.17 14.93
C ARG A 27 -0.31 14.63 15.80
N LYS A 28 0.04 13.77 16.77
CA LYS A 28 -0.87 13.30 17.82
C LYS A 28 -1.25 14.51 18.67
N GLY A 29 -2.55 14.80 18.75
CA GLY A 29 -3.11 15.94 19.45
C GLY A 29 -2.72 15.93 20.93
N TYR A 30 -2.01 16.98 21.35
CA TYR A 30 -1.98 17.40 22.74
C TYR A 30 -3.13 18.40 22.92
N SER A 31 -4.14 17.98 23.66
CA SER A 31 -5.22 18.83 24.11
C SER A 31 -4.70 19.82 25.17
N ASP A 32 -5.09 21.08 24.99
CA ASP A 32 -5.21 22.18 25.95
C ASP A 32 -4.56 22.03 27.34
N LEU A 33 -3.60 22.93 27.59
CA LEU A 33 -3.45 23.56 28.90
C LEU A 33 -3.15 25.04 28.68
N GLY A 34 -4.13 25.86 29.03
CA GLY A 34 -4.12 27.30 28.85
C GLY A 34 -2.92 27.96 29.51
N VAL A 35 -2.22 28.78 28.72
CA VAL A 35 -1.23 29.74 29.20
C VAL A 35 -2.01 30.93 29.77
N GLY A 36 -2.15 30.95 31.10
CA GLY A 36 -2.59 32.10 31.86
C GLY A 36 -1.77 32.18 33.15
N GLY A 37 -0.91 33.19 33.26
CA GLY A 37 -0.18 33.48 34.50
C GLY A 37 1.26 33.89 34.26
N GLY A 38 1.47 35.18 33.95
CA GLY A 38 2.78 35.80 34.08
C GLY A 38 3.22 35.84 35.54
N GLY A 39 4.43 35.36 35.81
CA GLY A 39 5.11 35.50 37.09
C GLY A 39 6.61 35.53 36.86
N CYS A 40 7.24 36.67 37.18
CA CYS A 40 8.68 36.84 37.22
C CYS A 40 9.33 35.76 38.11
N PHE A 41 10.33 35.05 37.60
CA PHE A 41 11.16 34.16 38.41
C PHE A 41 12.57 34.74 38.59
N ASN A 42 12.88 35.02 39.86
CA ASN A 42 14.22 35.29 40.38
C ASN A 42 15.09 34.02 40.29
N GLY A 43 16.40 34.24 40.11
CA GLY A 43 17.39 33.21 39.82
C GLY A 43 17.81 32.34 41.01
N SER A 44 18.38 31.19 40.64
CA SER A 44 19.17 30.20 41.40
C SER A 44 18.51 28.86 41.76
N ASP A 45 17.18 28.74 41.87
CA ASP A 45 16.53 27.45 42.23
C ASP A 45 16.03 26.61 41.04
N ASN A 46 16.19 27.13 39.81
CA ASN A 46 15.52 26.58 38.63
C ASN A 46 16.34 25.52 37.84
N PHE A 47 17.61 25.30 38.19
CA PHE A 47 18.45 24.35 37.45
C PHE A 47 18.26 22.91 37.93
N LEU A 48 18.30 22.68 39.24
CA LEU A 48 18.13 21.35 39.84
C LEU A 48 16.73 20.80 39.64
N GLU A 49 15.68 21.63 39.77
CA GLU A 49 14.30 21.21 39.51
C GLU A 49 14.05 20.91 38.03
N ARG A 50 14.65 21.67 37.11
CA ARG A 50 14.57 21.39 35.68
C ARG A 50 15.33 20.12 35.29
N PHE A 51 16.47 19.86 35.92
CA PHE A 51 17.22 18.61 35.76
C PHE A 51 16.44 17.42 36.32
N ARG A 52 15.84 17.56 37.51
CA ARG A 52 15.02 16.52 38.14
C ARG A 52 13.76 16.20 37.34
N TYR A 53 13.10 17.23 36.78
CA TYR A 53 11.98 17.07 35.86
C TYR A 53 12.42 16.35 34.56
N GLY A 54 13.56 16.73 33.99
CA GLY A 54 14.11 16.06 32.80
C GLY A 54 14.49 14.59 33.04
N VAL A 55 15.07 14.27 34.20
CA VAL A 55 15.36 12.88 34.60
C VAL A 55 14.06 12.09 34.83
N TYR A 56 13.04 12.70 35.43
CA TYR A 56 11.73 12.10 35.64
C TYR A 56 11.00 11.82 34.31
N GLU A 57 11.02 12.77 33.38
CA GLU A 57 10.45 12.62 32.03
C GLU A 57 11.21 11.56 31.21
N TYR A 58 12.53 11.52 31.31
CA TYR A 58 13.36 10.46 30.73
C TYR A 58 13.00 9.10 31.32
N TRP A 59 12.85 8.98 32.65
CA TRP A 59 12.48 7.74 33.30
C TRP A 59 11.08 7.25 32.91
N ASN A 60 10.11 8.16 32.81
CA ASN A 60 8.77 7.83 32.31
C ASN A 60 8.80 7.39 30.84
N SER A 61 9.61 8.04 30.02
CA SER A 61 9.83 7.64 28.62
C SER A 61 10.45 6.24 28.51
N VAL A 62 11.44 5.94 29.36
CA VAL A 62 12.05 4.60 29.45
C VAL A 62 11.02 3.57 29.94
N LYS A 63 10.21 3.91 30.95
CA LYS A 63 9.14 3.04 31.45
C LYS A 63 8.10 2.75 30.37
N GLU A 64 7.66 3.76 29.62
CA GLU A 64 6.75 3.58 28.49
C GLU A 64 7.36 2.72 27.38
N ALA A 65 8.63 2.95 27.05
CA ALA A 65 9.35 2.14 26.07
C ALA A 65 9.47 0.69 26.54
N ALA A 66 9.75 0.46 27.83
CA ALA A 66 9.80 -0.88 28.41
C ALA A 66 8.43 -1.57 28.37
N ILE A 67 7.34 -0.87 28.71
CA ILE A 67 5.98 -1.42 28.61
C ILE A 67 5.67 -1.81 27.15
N LYS A 68 5.98 -0.94 26.19
CA LYS A 68 5.80 -1.21 24.75
C LYS A 68 6.66 -2.38 24.29
N ALA A 69 7.89 -2.51 24.77
CA ALA A 69 8.78 -3.63 24.45
C ALA A 69 8.25 -4.96 25.02
N VAL A 70 7.74 -4.97 26.26
CA VAL A 70 7.10 -6.15 26.86
C VAL A 70 5.82 -6.51 26.11
N GLN A 71 5.00 -5.53 25.73
CA GLN A 71 3.82 -5.75 24.89
C GLN A 71 4.20 -6.32 23.52
N MET A 72 5.28 -5.83 22.90
CA MET A 72 5.79 -6.37 21.64
C MET A 72 6.16 -7.85 21.76
N GLY A 73 6.85 -8.24 22.84
CA GLY A 73 7.21 -9.63 23.10
C GLY A 73 6.01 -10.53 23.41
N ARG A 74 4.96 -10.00 24.04
CA ARG A 74 3.71 -10.73 24.30
C ARG A 74 2.87 -10.92 23.03
N ASN A 75 2.83 -9.92 22.15
CA ASN A 75 2.05 -9.97 20.91
C ASN A 75 2.69 -10.91 19.86
N ASP A 76 4.02 -10.98 19.81
CA ASP A 76 4.73 -11.89 18.91
C ASP A 76 5.91 -12.57 19.65
N PRO A 77 5.69 -13.75 20.26
CA PRO A 77 6.73 -14.45 21.02
C PRO A 77 7.93 -14.83 20.14
N ARG A 78 7.77 -14.91 18.82
CA ARG A 78 8.85 -15.20 17.88
C ARG A 78 9.93 -14.13 17.90
N LYS A 79 9.58 -12.87 18.17
CA LYS A 79 10.55 -11.75 18.30
C LYS A 79 11.46 -11.90 19.53
N MET A 80 10.92 -12.43 20.62
CA MET A 80 11.69 -12.73 21.82
C MET A 80 12.64 -13.92 21.57
N ILE A 81 12.11 -14.99 20.97
CA ILE A 81 12.92 -16.16 20.59
C ILE A 81 14.04 -15.73 19.64
N PHE A 82 13.74 -14.95 18.61
CA PHE A 82 14.74 -14.41 17.67
C PHE A 82 15.83 -13.61 18.39
N SER A 83 15.45 -12.65 19.23
CA SER A 83 16.41 -11.86 20.01
C SER A 83 17.32 -12.73 20.87
N ALA A 84 16.76 -13.76 21.51
CA ALA A 84 17.53 -14.73 22.30
C ALA A 84 18.51 -15.54 21.43
N LYS A 85 18.10 -15.96 20.22
CA LYS A 85 18.99 -16.66 19.28
C LYS A 85 20.17 -15.80 18.85
N VAL A 86 19.93 -14.53 18.53
CA VAL A 86 21.00 -13.59 18.15
C VAL A 86 21.98 -13.42 19.31
N GLY A 87 21.47 -13.21 20.53
CA GLY A 87 22.29 -13.13 21.74
C GLY A 87 23.12 -14.40 21.97
N PHE A 88 22.51 -15.58 21.78
CA PHE A 88 23.20 -16.86 21.87
C PHE A 88 24.27 -17.04 20.80
N ALA A 89 24.00 -16.65 19.54
CA ALA A 89 24.96 -16.68 18.45
C ALA A 89 26.17 -15.79 18.72
N LEU A 90 25.92 -14.57 19.22
CA LEU A 90 26.98 -13.64 19.62
C LEU A 90 27.80 -14.18 20.79
N ALA A 91 27.14 -14.77 21.79
CA ALA A 91 27.85 -15.41 22.90
C ALA A 91 28.76 -16.54 22.41
N LEU A 92 28.25 -17.44 21.56
CA LEU A 92 29.02 -18.55 21.01
C LEU A 92 30.23 -18.09 20.18
N VAL A 93 30.05 -17.11 19.29
CA VAL A 93 31.16 -16.58 18.50
C VAL A 93 32.13 -15.78 19.36
N SER A 94 31.67 -15.14 20.44
CA SER A 94 32.55 -14.42 21.37
C SER A 94 33.44 -15.36 22.20
N ILE A 95 33.04 -16.62 22.40
CA ILE A 95 33.91 -17.63 23.02
C ILE A 95 35.19 -17.82 22.19
N LEU A 96 35.15 -17.59 20.87
CA LEU A 96 36.34 -17.64 20.00
C LEU A 96 37.44 -16.65 20.39
N ILE A 97 37.10 -15.55 21.07
CA ILE A 97 38.08 -14.59 21.60
C ILE A 97 38.96 -15.25 22.68
N PHE A 98 38.39 -16.17 23.47
CA PHE A 98 39.08 -16.82 24.58
C PHE A 98 39.90 -18.05 24.16
N PHE A 99 39.68 -18.59 22.96
CA PHE A 99 40.52 -19.65 22.38
C PHE A 99 41.87 -19.08 21.89
N LYS A 100 42.73 -18.70 22.84
CA LYS A 100 44.11 -18.27 22.57
C LYS A 100 45.02 -19.42 22.14
N GLU A 101 44.67 -20.67 22.47
CA GLU A 101 45.42 -21.89 22.15
C GLU A 101 44.43 -22.92 21.58
N PRO A 102 44.40 -23.14 20.24
CA PRO A 102 45.44 -23.84 19.48
C PRO A 102 46.00 -23.06 18.26
N ILE A 103 45.48 -21.85 17.96
CA ILE A 103 45.98 -21.00 16.87
C ILE A 103 45.95 -19.53 17.33
N PRO A 104 47.11 -18.88 17.63
CA PRO A 104 47.16 -17.49 18.14
C PRO A 104 46.57 -16.46 17.15
N TYR A 105 46.28 -16.90 15.93
CA TYR A 105 45.75 -16.13 14.82
C TYR A 105 44.23 -15.88 14.89
N ILE A 106 43.45 -16.81 15.46
CA ILE A 106 41.98 -16.73 15.49
C ILE A 106 41.51 -15.60 16.41
N GLY A 107 42.14 -15.46 17.58
CA GLY A 107 41.78 -14.43 18.58
C GLY A 107 41.92 -13.00 18.05
N LYS A 108 42.99 -12.70 17.29
CA LYS A 108 43.27 -11.34 16.76
C LYS A 108 42.24 -10.88 15.72
N HIS A 109 41.67 -11.82 14.96
CA HIS A 109 40.73 -11.53 13.88
C HIS A 109 39.26 -11.83 14.23
N SER A 110 38.98 -12.35 15.44
CA SER A 110 37.64 -12.78 15.91
C SER A 110 36.53 -11.75 15.72
N ILE A 111 36.87 -10.47 15.66
CA ILE A 111 35.95 -9.35 15.34
C ILE A 111 35.20 -9.61 14.03
N TRP A 112 35.84 -10.21 13.01
CA TRP A 112 35.19 -10.49 11.73
C TRP A 112 34.06 -11.53 11.83
N ALA A 113 34.21 -12.52 12.70
CA ALA A 113 33.16 -13.49 12.97
C ALA A 113 31.99 -12.82 13.70
N ILE A 114 32.26 -11.99 14.71
CA ILE A 114 31.24 -11.25 15.47
C ILE A 114 30.46 -10.30 14.52
N LEU A 115 31.18 -9.52 13.71
CA LEU A 115 30.58 -8.63 12.70
C LEU A 115 29.80 -9.42 11.64
N THR A 116 30.13 -10.69 11.41
CA THR A 116 29.33 -11.56 10.55
C THR A 116 27.99 -11.88 11.19
N VAL A 117 27.98 -12.32 12.45
CA VAL A 117 26.72 -12.58 13.17
C VAL A 117 25.85 -11.34 13.22
N VAL A 118 26.38 -10.19 13.63
CA VAL A 118 25.59 -8.95 13.76
C VAL A 118 24.92 -8.51 12.44
N VAL A 119 25.58 -8.72 11.30
CA VAL A 119 25.11 -8.16 10.02
C VAL A 119 24.36 -9.18 9.16
N VAL A 120 24.65 -10.47 9.32
CA VAL A 120 24.05 -11.55 8.51
C VAL A 120 22.84 -12.17 9.19
N PHE A 121 22.83 -12.22 10.52
CA PHE A 121 21.76 -12.89 11.27
C PHE A 121 20.46 -12.07 11.18
N GLU A 122 19.49 -12.60 10.46
CA GLU A 122 18.21 -11.96 10.16
C GLU A 122 17.03 -12.75 10.71
N PHE A 123 15.86 -12.11 10.77
CA PHE A 123 14.66 -12.67 11.40
C PHE A 123 14.23 -14.03 10.82
N SER A 124 14.33 -14.21 9.50
CA SER A 124 14.04 -15.46 8.82
C SER A 124 15.30 -16.18 8.34
N ILE A 125 15.17 -17.49 8.13
CA ILE A 125 16.24 -18.34 7.59
C ILE A 125 16.61 -17.89 6.17
N GLY A 126 15.62 -17.65 5.31
CA GLY A 126 15.84 -17.17 3.95
C GLY A 126 16.57 -15.83 3.88
N ALA A 127 16.23 -14.88 4.75
CA ALA A 127 16.93 -13.59 4.82
C ALA A 127 18.40 -13.75 5.27
N THR A 128 18.65 -14.63 6.26
CA THR A 128 19.99 -14.95 6.72
C THR A 128 20.83 -15.61 5.63
N LEU A 129 20.25 -16.55 4.88
CA LEU A 129 20.90 -17.21 3.75
C LEU A 129 21.22 -16.21 2.63
N ASN A 130 20.27 -15.36 2.24
CA ASN A 130 20.46 -14.33 1.22
C ASN A 130 21.58 -13.35 1.61
N LYS A 131 21.55 -12.80 2.83
CA LYS A 131 22.62 -11.91 3.31
C LYS A 131 23.96 -12.64 3.47
N GLY A 132 23.95 -13.88 3.95
CA GLY A 132 25.15 -14.69 4.12
C GLY A 132 25.83 -14.98 2.79
N PHE A 133 25.05 -15.37 1.78
CA PHE A 133 25.53 -15.59 0.42
C PHE A 133 26.08 -14.31 -0.19
N ASN A 134 25.35 -13.19 -0.10
CA ASN A 134 25.81 -11.88 -0.58
C ASN A 134 27.11 -11.43 0.10
N ARG A 135 27.26 -11.70 1.41
CA ARG A 135 28.50 -11.42 2.14
C ARG A 135 29.65 -12.28 1.62
N ALA A 136 29.42 -13.58 1.45
CA ALA A 136 30.43 -14.52 0.98
C ALA A 136 30.88 -14.15 -0.42
N LEU A 137 29.94 -13.93 -1.34
CA LEU A 137 30.21 -13.53 -2.72
C LEU A 137 30.97 -12.20 -2.79
N GLY A 138 30.52 -11.17 -2.06
CA GLY A 138 31.19 -9.87 -2.01
C GLY A 138 32.60 -9.94 -1.41
N THR A 139 32.79 -10.71 -0.34
CA THR A 139 34.12 -10.87 0.31
C THR A 139 35.07 -11.69 -0.58
N PHE A 140 34.60 -12.79 -1.16
CA PHE A 140 35.41 -13.68 -1.99
C PHE A 140 35.86 -12.98 -3.27
N SER A 141 34.93 -12.32 -3.98
CA SER A 141 35.25 -11.56 -5.18
C SER A 141 36.20 -10.38 -4.89
N ALA A 142 35.98 -9.66 -3.78
CA ALA A 142 36.87 -8.59 -3.36
C ALA A 142 38.27 -9.10 -2.98
N GLY A 143 38.35 -10.20 -2.22
CA GLY A 143 39.62 -10.80 -1.82
C GLY A 143 40.42 -11.28 -3.04
N GLY A 144 39.79 -12.01 -3.96
CA GLY A 144 40.44 -12.47 -5.19
C GLY A 144 40.93 -11.33 -6.08
N LEU A 145 40.08 -10.32 -6.31
CA LEU A 145 40.45 -9.15 -7.11
C LEU A 145 41.56 -8.33 -6.42
N ALA A 146 41.47 -8.11 -5.10
CA ALA A 146 42.46 -7.36 -4.35
C ALA A 146 43.83 -8.06 -4.34
N LEU A 147 43.87 -9.39 -4.23
CA LEU A 147 45.13 -10.14 -4.33
C LEU A 147 45.74 -10.01 -5.73
N GLY A 148 44.95 -10.11 -6.79
CA GLY A 148 45.44 -9.90 -8.16
C GLY A 148 46.01 -8.49 -8.38
N ILE A 149 45.33 -7.47 -7.85
CA ILE A 149 45.82 -6.08 -7.91
C ILE A 149 47.03 -5.86 -7.02
N ALA A 150 47.10 -6.51 -5.85
CA ALA A 150 48.27 -6.45 -4.99
C ALA A 150 49.52 -6.98 -5.70
N GLU A 151 49.44 -8.14 -6.34
CA GLU A 151 50.54 -8.70 -7.15
C GLU A 151 50.91 -7.79 -8.32
N LEU A 152 49.92 -7.23 -9.04
CA LEU A 152 50.14 -6.24 -10.09
C LEU A 152 50.86 -4.99 -9.57
N SER A 153 50.52 -4.53 -8.37
CA SER A 153 51.13 -3.36 -7.75
C SER A 153 52.59 -3.62 -7.32
N LEU A 154 52.90 -4.85 -6.88
CA LEU A 154 54.27 -5.27 -6.57
C LEU A 154 55.15 -5.30 -7.84
N MET A 155 54.61 -5.80 -8.95
CA MET A 155 55.31 -5.75 -10.25
C MET A 155 55.54 -4.32 -10.76
N ALA A 156 54.68 -3.36 -10.39
CA ALA A 156 54.81 -1.96 -10.77
C ALA A 156 55.89 -1.19 -9.98
N GLY A 157 56.46 -1.78 -8.92
CA GLY A 157 57.58 -1.24 -8.14
C GLY A 157 57.32 0.19 -7.64
N ARG A 158 58.04 1.18 -8.19
CA ARG A 158 57.94 2.60 -7.77
C ARG A 158 56.54 3.22 -7.96
N TYR A 159 55.71 2.63 -8.82
CA TYR A 159 54.34 3.11 -9.08
C TYR A 159 53.27 2.36 -8.28
N GLN A 160 53.66 1.52 -7.31
CA GLN A 160 52.76 0.68 -6.52
C GLN A 160 51.60 1.48 -5.91
N GLU A 161 51.89 2.59 -5.21
CA GLU A 161 50.86 3.42 -4.56
C GLU A 161 49.87 4.00 -5.58
N ILE A 162 50.36 4.41 -6.76
CA ILE A 162 49.53 4.97 -7.83
C ILE A 162 48.60 3.89 -8.41
N VAL A 163 49.11 2.68 -8.63
CA VAL A 163 48.32 1.53 -9.10
C VAL A 163 47.21 1.20 -8.10
N ILE A 164 47.53 1.17 -6.80
CA ILE A 164 46.54 0.92 -5.75
C ILE A 164 45.45 2.00 -5.76
N VAL A 165 45.83 3.29 -5.75
CA VAL A 165 44.86 4.40 -5.74
C VAL A 165 43.94 4.39 -6.95
N ILE A 166 44.48 4.18 -8.16
CA ILE A 166 43.67 4.09 -9.38
C ILE A 166 42.71 2.90 -9.32
N SER A 167 43.19 1.74 -8.84
CA SER A 167 42.36 0.54 -8.73
C SER A 167 41.20 0.72 -7.73
N VAL A 168 41.44 1.40 -6.61
CA VAL A 168 40.42 1.71 -5.59
C VAL A 168 39.38 2.67 -6.15
N PHE A 169 39.81 3.68 -6.92
CA PHE A 169 38.89 4.57 -7.62
C PHE A 169 37.99 3.81 -8.61
N ILE A 170 38.56 2.95 -9.45
CA ILE A 170 37.81 2.16 -10.44
C ILE A 170 36.83 1.22 -9.74
N ALA A 171 37.29 0.44 -8.76
CA ALA A 171 36.45 -0.49 -8.00
C ALA A 171 35.32 0.25 -7.26
N GLY A 172 35.63 1.41 -6.67
CA GLY A 172 34.66 2.27 -6.00
C GLY A 172 33.60 2.82 -6.95
N PHE A 173 34.02 3.33 -8.11
CA PHE A 173 33.12 3.82 -9.15
C PHE A 173 32.21 2.69 -9.67
N CYS A 174 32.78 1.56 -10.08
CA CYS A 174 32.02 0.43 -10.62
C CYS A 174 31.03 -0.15 -9.59
N ALA A 175 31.48 -0.42 -8.36
CA ALA A 175 30.60 -0.96 -7.32
C ALA A 175 29.46 0.01 -6.95
N THR A 176 29.75 1.31 -6.91
CA THR A 176 28.73 2.34 -6.63
C THR A 176 27.75 2.51 -7.79
N TYR A 177 28.23 2.45 -9.03
CA TYR A 177 27.38 2.53 -10.21
C TYR A 177 26.46 1.31 -10.33
N MET A 178 27.01 0.10 -10.15
CA MET A 178 26.23 -1.16 -10.18
C MET A 178 25.16 -1.19 -9.10
N LYS A 179 25.43 -0.62 -7.92
CA LYS A 179 24.45 -0.47 -6.85
C LYS A 179 23.23 0.37 -7.24
N LEU A 180 23.39 1.37 -8.12
CA LEU A 180 22.28 2.23 -8.55
C LEU A 180 21.40 1.58 -9.62
N TYR A 181 21.82 0.44 -10.17
CA TYR A 181 21.08 -0.27 -11.20
C TYR A 181 19.93 -1.09 -10.56
N PRO A 182 18.65 -0.80 -10.85
CA PRO A 182 17.51 -1.41 -10.15
C PRO A 182 17.50 -2.95 -10.10
N PRO A 183 17.89 -3.68 -11.16
CA PRO A 183 17.95 -5.16 -11.13
C PRO A 183 18.97 -5.74 -10.15
N LEU A 184 19.96 -4.94 -9.72
CA LEU A 184 21.02 -5.37 -8.79
C LEU A 184 20.77 -4.95 -7.34
N LYS A 185 19.57 -4.44 -7.04
CA LYS A 185 19.18 -3.97 -5.71
C LYS A 185 19.37 -5.05 -4.63
N ASP A 186 19.07 -6.30 -4.95
CA ASP A 186 19.21 -7.42 -4.01
C ASP A 186 20.67 -7.72 -3.63
N TYR A 187 21.62 -7.27 -4.46
CA TYR A 187 23.07 -7.41 -4.24
C TYR A 187 23.70 -6.17 -3.59
N GLU A 188 22.92 -5.14 -3.25
CA GLU A 188 23.43 -3.89 -2.67
C GLU A 188 24.34 -4.15 -1.46
N TYR A 189 23.94 -5.08 -0.59
CA TYR A 189 24.74 -5.47 0.56
C TYR A 189 26.08 -6.10 0.16
N GLY A 190 26.07 -6.97 -0.86
CA GLY A 190 27.25 -7.60 -1.43
C GLY A 190 28.24 -6.57 -1.97
N PHE A 191 27.79 -5.55 -2.71
CA PHE A 191 28.65 -4.47 -3.22
C PHE A 191 29.28 -3.62 -2.11
N ARG A 192 28.54 -3.33 -1.03
CA ARG A 192 29.08 -2.62 0.13
C ARG A 192 30.18 -3.43 0.82
N VAL A 193 29.94 -4.73 1.00
CA VAL A 193 30.92 -5.66 1.60
C VAL A 193 32.14 -5.82 0.68
N PHE A 194 31.92 -5.91 -0.64
CA PHE A 194 32.97 -5.97 -1.64
C PHE A 194 33.91 -4.78 -1.53
N LEU A 195 33.37 -3.55 -1.57
CA LEU A 195 34.18 -2.32 -1.53
C LEU A 195 34.95 -2.22 -0.21
N LEU A 196 34.29 -2.47 0.93
CA LEU A 196 34.96 -2.49 2.23
C LEU A 196 36.09 -3.53 2.29
N THR A 197 35.85 -4.73 1.76
CA THR A 197 36.85 -5.79 1.75
C THR A 197 38.03 -5.45 0.86
N TYR A 198 37.75 -4.98 -0.35
CA TYR A 198 38.74 -4.61 -1.35
C TYR A 198 39.68 -3.52 -0.82
N CYS A 199 39.13 -2.45 -0.24
CA CYS A 199 39.92 -1.38 0.36
C CYS A 199 40.75 -1.86 1.55
N ILE A 200 40.17 -2.64 2.47
CA ILE A 200 40.89 -3.13 3.65
C ILE A 200 42.06 -4.03 3.25
N VAL A 201 41.86 -4.94 2.30
CA VAL A 201 42.93 -5.85 1.85
C VAL A 201 44.05 -5.04 1.20
N LEU A 202 43.75 -4.12 0.28
CA LEU A 202 44.79 -3.32 -0.38
C LEU A 202 45.54 -2.35 0.57
N VAL A 203 44.90 -1.90 1.65
CA VAL A 203 45.51 -1.02 2.66
C VAL A 203 46.32 -1.81 3.71
N SER A 204 46.12 -3.13 3.85
CA SER A 204 46.73 -3.94 4.92
C SER A 204 48.26 -4.17 4.79
N GLY A 205 48.92 -3.57 3.78
CA GLY A 205 50.38 -3.58 3.65
C GLY A 205 50.96 -4.85 3.00
N THR A 206 52.19 -4.73 2.49
CA THR A 206 52.79 -5.64 1.49
C THR A 206 53.14 -7.05 1.95
N SER A 207 53.34 -7.30 3.24
CA SER A 207 53.80 -8.61 3.72
C SER A 207 52.68 -9.60 4.05
N ASP A 208 51.45 -9.12 4.28
CA ASP A 208 50.40 -9.92 4.95
C ASP A 208 49.07 -10.01 4.15
N PHE A 209 49.07 -9.66 2.85
CA PHE A 209 47.85 -9.62 2.03
C PHE A 209 47.09 -10.96 2.00
N VAL A 210 47.81 -12.05 1.67
CA VAL A 210 47.24 -13.40 1.55
C VAL A 210 46.71 -13.87 2.91
N GLN A 211 47.48 -13.63 3.97
CA GLN A 211 47.10 -14.03 5.32
C GLN A 211 45.83 -13.30 5.77
N THR A 212 45.78 -11.98 5.55
CA THR A 212 44.62 -11.14 5.88
C THR A 212 43.36 -11.51 5.09
N ALA A 213 43.50 -11.89 3.82
CA ALA A 213 42.38 -12.35 3.01
C ALA A 213 41.83 -13.71 3.49
N VAL A 214 42.73 -14.67 3.78
CA VAL A 214 42.36 -16.03 4.20
C VAL A 214 41.74 -16.04 5.60
N SER A 215 42.31 -15.30 6.58
CA SER A 215 41.67 -15.17 7.92
C SER A 215 40.24 -14.69 7.81
N ARG A 216 40.03 -13.61 7.04
CA ARG A 216 38.74 -12.97 6.92
C ARG A 216 37.72 -13.93 6.33
N LEU A 217 38.10 -14.68 5.29
CA LEU A 217 37.23 -15.66 4.67
C LEU A 217 36.88 -16.81 5.63
N LEU A 218 37.86 -17.36 6.35
CA LEU A 218 37.63 -18.42 7.33
C LEU A 218 36.73 -17.97 8.48
N LEU A 219 36.97 -16.78 9.05
CA LEU A 219 36.17 -16.29 10.17
C LEU A 219 34.75 -15.84 9.76
N ILE A 220 34.58 -15.34 8.53
CA ILE A 220 33.24 -15.13 7.96
C ILE A 220 32.54 -16.48 7.79
N GLY A 221 33.24 -17.51 7.31
CA GLY A 221 32.70 -18.86 7.21
C GLY A 221 32.24 -19.42 8.56
N VAL A 222 33.04 -19.26 9.61
CA VAL A 222 32.67 -19.66 10.98
C VAL A 222 31.46 -18.87 11.48
N GLY A 223 31.46 -17.54 11.33
CA GLY A 223 30.33 -16.70 11.74
C GLY A 223 29.03 -17.07 11.01
N ALA A 224 29.09 -17.25 9.69
CA ALA A 224 27.95 -17.67 8.89
C ALA A 224 27.47 -19.08 9.26
N GLY A 225 28.40 -20.02 9.49
CA GLY A 225 28.08 -21.38 9.95
C GLY A 225 27.33 -21.37 11.28
N VAL A 226 27.79 -20.60 12.26
CA VAL A 226 27.10 -20.44 13.55
C VAL A 226 25.72 -19.82 13.36
N CYS A 227 25.57 -18.78 12.52
CA CYS A 227 24.27 -18.20 12.21
C CYS A 227 23.30 -19.24 11.65
N LEU A 228 23.74 -20.04 10.68
CA LEU A 228 22.90 -21.05 10.04
C LEU A 228 22.51 -22.17 10.99
N VAL A 229 23.46 -22.71 11.75
CA VAL A 229 23.20 -23.77 12.74
C VAL A 229 22.15 -23.30 13.75
N ILE A 230 22.31 -22.11 14.32
CA ILE A 230 21.38 -21.59 15.32
C ILE A 230 20.01 -21.31 14.71
N ASN A 231 19.96 -20.71 13.51
CA ASN A 231 18.68 -20.37 12.87
C ASN A 231 17.88 -21.60 12.42
N VAL A 232 18.56 -22.64 11.96
CA VAL A 232 17.91 -23.87 11.48
C VAL A 232 17.54 -24.79 12.66
N CYS A 233 18.43 -24.95 13.65
CA CYS A 233 18.23 -25.92 14.73
C CYS A 233 17.37 -25.41 15.88
N LEU A 234 17.40 -24.10 16.20
CA LEU A 234 16.62 -23.55 17.32
C LEU A 234 15.40 -22.81 16.77
N TYR A 235 14.18 -23.36 16.92
CA TYR A 235 12.90 -22.73 16.55
C TYR A 235 12.90 -22.02 15.18
N PRO A 236 13.01 -22.74 14.05
CA PRO A 236 13.18 -22.14 12.74
C PRO A 236 12.01 -21.19 12.37
N ILE A 237 12.34 -20.02 11.81
CA ILE A 237 11.39 -19.00 11.37
C ILE A 237 11.49 -18.89 9.84
N TRP A 238 10.37 -19.13 9.16
CA TRP A 238 10.28 -19.24 7.70
C TRP A 238 9.47 -18.08 7.12
N ALA A 239 10.06 -17.35 6.17
CA ALA A 239 9.41 -16.28 5.43
C ALA A 239 8.33 -16.82 4.49
N GLY A 240 8.52 -18.01 3.92
CA GLY A 240 7.51 -18.64 3.06
C GLY A 240 6.21 -18.95 3.80
N GLU A 241 6.29 -19.45 5.03
CA GLU A 241 5.12 -19.68 5.88
C GLU A 241 4.43 -18.37 6.28
N ASP A 242 5.19 -17.30 6.54
CA ASP A 242 4.64 -15.98 6.82
C ASP A 242 3.95 -15.39 5.57
N LEU A 243 4.50 -15.61 4.36
CA LEU A 243 3.86 -15.23 3.10
C LEU A 243 2.55 -15.98 2.90
N HIS A 244 2.56 -17.30 3.08
CA HIS A 244 1.36 -18.12 3.00
C HIS A 244 0.26 -17.63 3.95
N LYS A 245 0.60 -17.41 5.23
CA LYS A 245 -0.34 -16.89 6.23
C LYS A 245 -0.86 -15.49 5.89
N LEU A 246 -0.01 -14.63 5.35
CA LEU A 246 -0.40 -13.29 4.92
C LEU A 246 -1.43 -13.36 3.79
N VAL A 247 -1.19 -14.20 2.78
CA VAL A 247 -2.13 -14.40 1.67
C VAL A 247 -3.46 -14.93 2.18
N VAL A 248 -3.47 -15.98 3.00
CA VAL A 248 -4.70 -16.54 3.61
C VAL A 248 -5.45 -15.49 4.41
N LYS A 249 -4.74 -14.69 5.23
CA LYS A 249 -5.34 -13.61 6.02
C LYS A 249 -5.99 -12.56 5.12
N ASN A 250 -5.34 -12.20 4.01
CA ASN A 250 -5.88 -11.25 3.04
C ASN A 250 -7.16 -11.79 2.39
N PHE A 251 -7.23 -13.07 2.01
CA PHE A 251 -8.47 -13.68 1.50
C PHE A 251 -9.62 -13.56 2.50
N LYS A 252 -9.38 -13.96 3.76
CA LYS A 252 -10.39 -13.86 4.82
C LYS A 252 -10.83 -12.41 5.05
N GLY A 253 -9.88 -11.48 5.08
CA GLY A 253 -10.14 -10.05 5.23
C GLY A 253 -10.99 -9.48 4.09
N VAL A 254 -10.65 -9.78 2.84
CA VAL A 254 -11.38 -9.30 1.65
C VAL A 254 -12.80 -9.87 1.61
N ALA A 255 -13.01 -11.14 1.95
CA ALA A 255 -14.34 -11.74 1.99
C ALA A 255 -15.24 -11.08 3.06
N THR A 256 -14.72 -10.88 4.27
CA THR A 256 -15.46 -10.19 5.34
C THR A 256 -15.74 -8.73 4.97
N SER A 257 -14.79 -8.05 4.32
CA SER A 257 -14.99 -6.69 3.83
C SER A 257 -16.08 -6.60 2.76
N LEU A 258 -16.19 -7.58 1.86
CA LEU A 258 -17.24 -7.58 0.84
C LEU A 258 -18.63 -7.69 1.46
N GLU A 259 -18.83 -8.68 2.34
CA GLU A 259 -20.11 -8.85 3.03
C GLU A 259 -20.48 -7.65 3.87
N GLY A 260 -19.52 -7.12 4.64
CA GLY A 260 -19.75 -5.92 5.44
C GLY A 260 -20.12 -4.72 4.56
N CYS A 261 -19.38 -4.47 3.48
CA CYS A 261 -19.69 -3.39 2.54
C CYS A 261 -21.09 -3.52 1.93
N VAL A 262 -21.49 -4.72 1.52
CA VAL A 262 -22.81 -4.97 0.93
C VAL A 262 -23.92 -4.83 1.98
N ASN A 263 -23.72 -5.38 3.17
CA ASN A 263 -24.68 -5.29 4.28
C ASN A 263 -24.87 -3.83 4.72
N ASP A 264 -23.80 -3.06 4.88
CA ASP A 264 -23.87 -1.66 5.26
C ASP A 264 -24.60 -0.83 4.20
N TYR A 265 -24.29 -1.06 2.91
CA TYR A 265 -24.96 -0.35 1.83
C TYR A 265 -26.49 -0.56 1.83
N VAL A 266 -26.91 -1.79 2.15
CA VAL A 266 -28.32 -2.20 2.24
C VAL A 266 -28.98 -1.73 3.54
N GLN A 267 -28.29 -1.79 4.68
CA GLN A 267 -28.81 -1.49 6.01
C GLN A 267 -28.79 0.00 6.35
N CYS A 268 -27.96 0.81 5.69
CA CYS A 268 -27.97 2.28 5.78
C CYS A 268 -29.27 2.88 5.20
N LEU A 269 -30.39 2.62 5.87
CA LEU A 269 -31.73 3.13 5.55
C LEU A 269 -31.96 4.54 6.11
N GLU A 270 -31.17 4.96 7.11
CA GLU A 270 -31.09 6.34 7.62
C GLU A 270 -29.61 6.79 7.55
N TYR A 271 -29.25 7.51 6.49
CA TYR A 271 -27.95 8.19 6.46
C TYR A 271 -28.09 9.50 7.25
N ASP A 272 -27.59 9.52 8.49
CA ASP A 272 -27.23 10.78 9.12
C ASP A 272 -26.13 11.39 8.27
N ARG A 273 -26.47 12.49 7.58
CA ARG A 273 -25.61 13.16 6.61
C ARG A 273 -24.34 13.60 7.31
N ILE A 274 -23.28 12.78 7.30
CA ILE A 274 -22.01 13.11 7.94
C ILE A 274 -21.48 14.32 7.18
N PRO A 275 -21.50 15.54 7.78
CA PRO A 275 -20.98 16.70 7.10
C PRO A 275 -19.50 16.45 6.87
N SER A 276 -18.98 16.92 5.73
CA SER A 276 -17.61 16.80 5.28
C SER A 276 -16.61 17.46 6.26
N LYS A 277 -16.48 16.94 7.47
CA LYS A 277 -15.26 17.04 8.27
C LYS A 277 -14.30 16.02 7.71
N ILE A 278 -13.68 16.44 6.62
CA ILE A 278 -12.43 15.94 6.08
C ILE A 278 -11.60 15.33 7.23
N LEU A 279 -11.33 14.02 7.15
CA LEU A 279 -10.26 13.33 7.89
C LEU A 279 -10.34 13.29 9.44
N LEU A 280 -11.52 13.24 10.06
CA LEU A 280 -11.61 12.96 11.51
C LEU A 280 -12.61 11.86 11.92
N TYR A 281 -13.38 11.28 11.00
CA TYR A 281 -13.75 9.88 11.20
C TYR A 281 -12.46 9.10 11.02
N GLN A 282 -11.82 8.75 12.13
CA GLN A 282 -10.84 7.69 12.13
C GLN A 282 -11.60 6.44 11.65
N VAL A 283 -11.64 6.23 10.32
CA VAL A 283 -11.99 4.96 9.65
C VAL A 283 -10.96 3.88 10.03
N SER A 284 -10.33 3.98 11.20
CA SER A 284 -9.25 3.13 11.68
C SER A 284 -9.83 1.91 12.39
N ASP A 285 -11.08 1.97 12.82
CA ASP A 285 -11.69 0.99 13.72
C ASP A 285 -12.86 0.20 13.10
N ASP A 286 -13.24 0.49 11.84
CA ASP A 286 -14.22 -0.33 11.14
C ASP A 286 -13.56 -1.63 10.63
N PRO A 287 -13.98 -2.82 11.11
CA PRO A 287 -13.45 -4.10 10.62
C PRO A 287 -13.54 -4.24 9.10
N ILE A 288 -14.55 -3.64 8.45
CA ILE A 288 -14.76 -3.67 7.00
C ILE A 288 -13.62 -2.97 6.27
N TYR A 289 -13.21 -1.80 6.74
CA TYR A 289 -12.12 -1.03 6.16
C TYR A 289 -10.76 -1.72 6.33
N SER A 290 -10.56 -2.38 7.47
CA SER A 290 -9.27 -3.02 7.78
C SER A 290 -8.93 -4.20 6.84
N GLY A 291 -9.93 -4.96 6.41
CA GLY A 291 -9.75 -6.19 5.62
C GLY A 291 -9.20 -5.95 4.22
N TYR A 292 -9.97 -5.26 3.36
CA TYR A 292 -9.55 -4.98 1.99
C TYR A 292 -8.34 -4.03 1.92
N ARG A 293 -8.18 -3.10 2.89
CA ARG A 293 -7.01 -2.20 2.94
C ARG A 293 -5.72 -2.95 3.24
N ALA A 294 -5.75 -3.92 4.16
CA ALA A 294 -4.59 -4.75 4.45
C ALA A 294 -4.10 -5.49 3.21
N ALA A 295 -5.04 -6.04 2.41
CA ALA A 295 -4.70 -6.69 1.14
C ALA A 295 -4.12 -5.71 0.10
N LEU A 296 -4.64 -4.48 -0.01
CA LEU A 296 -4.11 -3.50 -0.96
C LEU A 296 -2.72 -2.98 -0.57
N GLN A 297 -2.45 -2.86 0.73
CA GLN A 297 -1.19 -2.35 1.26
C GLN A 297 -0.10 -3.43 1.45
N SER A 298 -0.43 -4.72 1.31
CA SER A 298 0.52 -5.82 1.57
C SER A 298 1.60 -6.00 0.49
N THR A 299 1.52 -5.32 -0.66
CA THR A 299 2.44 -5.50 -1.79
C THR A 299 3.93 -5.47 -1.38
N SER A 300 4.36 -4.46 -0.63
CA SER A 300 5.76 -4.35 -0.20
C SER A 300 6.17 -5.44 0.79
N GLN A 301 5.25 -5.87 1.63
CA GLN A 301 5.47 -6.97 2.58
C GLN A 301 5.58 -8.31 1.82
N GLU A 302 4.70 -8.55 0.86
CA GLU A 302 4.71 -9.74 -0.01
C GLU A 302 6.02 -9.84 -0.79
N ASP A 303 6.46 -8.76 -1.44
CA ASP A 303 7.72 -8.72 -2.19
C ASP A 303 8.93 -9.03 -1.28
N SER A 304 8.93 -8.46 -0.07
CA SER A 304 10.01 -8.72 0.90
C SER A 304 10.04 -10.17 1.36
N LEU A 305 8.88 -10.78 1.61
CA LEU A 305 8.78 -12.16 2.04
C LEU A 305 9.13 -13.12 0.90
N LEU A 306 8.69 -12.83 -0.32
CA LEU A 306 9.04 -13.58 -1.54
C LEU A 306 10.56 -13.59 -1.74
N ALA A 307 11.22 -12.43 -1.66
CA ALA A 307 12.66 -12.30 -1.84
C ALA A 307 13.46 -13.16 -0.85
N PHE A 308 12.90 -13.48 0.33
CA PHE A 308 13.52 -14.36 1.31
C PHE A 308 13.10 -15.82 1.16
N ALA A 309 11.82 -16.08 0.85
CA ALA A 309 11.26 -17.43 0.75
C ALA A 309 11.93 -18.28 -0.35
N VAL A 310 12.38 -17.64 -1.45
CA VAL A 310 13.10 -18.33 -2.54
C VAL A 310 14.42 -18.96 -2.08
N TRP A 311 15.06 -18.42 -1.03
CA TRP A 311 16.30 -18.96 -0.48
C TRP A 311 16.10 -20.10 0.51
N GLU A 312 14.86 -20.41 0.88
CA GLU A 312 14.58 -21.38 1.94
C GLU A 312 14.70 -22.82 1.44
N PRO A 313 15.38 -23.71 2.19
CA PRO A 313 15.36 -25.13 1.88
C PRO A 313 13.94 -25.72 2.05
N PRO A 314 13.66 -26.89 1.44
CA PRO A 314 12.40 -27.60 1.64
C PRO A 314 12.13 -27.85 3.12
N HIS A 315 10.93 -27.52 3.59
CA HIS A 315 10.58 -27.59 5.01
C HIS A 315 9.09 -27.84 5.22
N GLY A 316 8.75 -28.55 6.31
CA GLY A 316 7.36 -28.75 6.74
C GLY A 316 6.44 -29.30 5.64
N ARG A 317 5.43 -28.50 5.27
CA ARG A 317 4.46 -28.78 4.19
C ARG A 317 5.00 -28.46 2.79
N TYR A 318 6.04 -27.64 2.69
CA TYR A 318 6.65 -27.17 1.45
C TYR A 318 7.86 -28.06 1.08
N ARG A 319 7.58 -29.25 0.54
CA ARG A 319 8.60 -30.31 0.34
C ARG A 319 9.34 -30.27 -1.00
N MET A 320 9.05 -29.30 -1.88
CA MET A 320 9.74 -29.17 -3.17
C MET A 320 10.99 -28.30 -3.07
N LEU A 321 12.07 -28.74 -3.73
CA LEU A 321 13.20 -27.88 -4.07
C LEU A 321 12.72 -26.81 -5.06
N HIS A 322 13.00 -25.53 -4.78
CA HIS A 322 12.45 -24.38 -5.53
C HIS A 322 10.91 -24.35 -5.55
N TYR A 323 10.31 -24.17 -4.38
CA TYR A 323 8.87 -24.03 -4.24
C TYR A 323 8.35 -22.75 -4.93
N PRO A 324 7.15 -22.76 -5.57
CA PRO A 324 6.67 -21.67 -6.42
C PRO A 324 6.09 -20.48 -5.62
N TRP A 325 6.89 -19.84 -4.79
CA TRP A 325 6.47 -18.69 -3.97
C TRP A 325 5.95 -17.50 -4.79
N ALA A 326 6.43 -17.32 -6.03
CA ALA A 326 5.97 -16.26 -6.93
C ALA A 326 4.47 -16.37 -7.27
N GLU A 327 3.93 -17.60 -7.31
CA GLU A 327 2.52 -17.83 -7.59
C GLU A 327 1.62 -17.37 -6.43
N TYR A 328 2.11 -17.38 -5.19
CA TYR A 328 1.38 -16.80 -4.04
C TYR A 328 1.21 -15.28 -4.21
N VAL A 329 2.24 -14.59 -4.68
CA VAL A 329 2.18 -13.14 -4.95
C VAL A 329 1.29 -12.86 -6.16
N LYS A 330 1.28 -13.74 -7.17
CA LYS A 330 0.38 -13.65 -8.32
C LYS A 330 -1.09 -13.76 -7.90
N VAL A 331 -1.42 -14.76 -7.09
CA VAL A 331 -2.77 -14.93 -6.51
C VAL A 331 -3.15 -13.75 -5.64
N SER A 332 -2.23 -13.26 -4.79
CA SER A 332 -2.48 -12.04 -3.99
C SER A 332 -2.69 -10.80 -4.88
N GLY A 333 -2.00 -10.72 -6.02
CA GLY A 333 -2.22 -9.70 -7.05
C GLY A 333 -3.64 -9.73 -7.61
N ALA A 334 -4.13 -10.91 -8.00
CA ALA A 334 -5.51 -11.06 -8.46
C ALA A 334 -6.51 -10.69 -7.35
N LEU A 335 -6.25 -11.09 -6.10
CA LEU A 335 -7.09 -10.74 -4.96
C LEU A 335 -7.12 -9.22 -4.72
N ARG A 336 -5.99 -8.53 -4.88
CA ARG A 336 -5.93 -7.06 -4.80
C ARG A 336 -6.80 -6.39 -5.85
N HIS A 337 -6.87 -6.92 -7.07
CA HIS A 337 -7.77 -6.39 -8.10
C HIS A 337 -9.26 -6.52 -7.71
N CYS A 338 -9.64 -7.59 -7.00
CA CYS A 338 -10.97 -7.71 -6.40
C CYS A 338 -11.16 -6.72 -5.23
N ALA A 339 -10.16 -6.59 -4.36
CA ALA A 339 -10.19 -5.66 -3.21
C ALA A 339 -10.35 -4.18 -3.64
N SER A 340 -9.77 -3.78 -4.77
CA SER A 340 -9.95 -2.45 -5.34
C SER A 340 -11.42 -2.13 -5.67
N MET A 341 -12.21 -3.12 -6.07
CA MET A 341 -13.64 -2.94 -6.33
C MET A 341 -14.40 -2.73 -5.02
N ILE A 342 -14.05 -3.47 -3.96
CA ILE A 342 -14.62 -3.28 -2.62
C ILE A 342 -14.28 -1.90 -2.07
N MET A 343 -13.05 -1.41 -2.28
CA MET A 343 -12.68 -0.04 -1.92
C MET A 343 -13.58 0.99 -2.62
N ALA A 344 -13.85 0.80 -3.92
CA ALA A 344 -14.72 1.68 -4.68
C ALA A 344 -16.18 1.61 -4.18
N MET A 345 -16.70 0.41 -3.89
CA MET A 345 -18.03 0.22 -3.30
C MET A 345 -18.16 0.87 -1.93
N HIS A 346 -17.13 0.76 -1.09
CA HIS A 346 -17.10 1.45 0.20
C HIS A 346 -17.06 2.97 0.02
N GLY A 347 -16.41 3.48 -1.04
CA GLY A 347 -16.50 4.87 -1.45
C GLY A 347 -17.93 5.33 -1.77
N CYS A 348 -18.78 4.46 -2.32
CA CYS A 348 -20.20 4.77 -2.53
C CYS A 348 -20.99 4.88 -1.22
N ILE A 349 -20.62 4.13 -0.19
CA ILE A 349 -21.23 4.20 1.16
C ILE A 349 -20.83 5.50 1.86
N LEU A 350 -19.61 5.97 1.66
CA LEU A 350 -19.11 7.22 2.25
C LEU A 350 -19.44 8.47 1.41
N SER A 351 -20.13 8.31 0.28
CA SER A 351 -20.49 9.40 -0.62
C SER A 351 -21.54 10.33 -0.01
N GLU A 352 -21.41 11.63 -0.26
CA GLU A 352 -22.39 12.65 0.11
C GLU A 352 -23.73 12.50 -0.62
N ILE A 353 -23.68 11.99 -1.85
CA ILE A 353 -24.84 11.67 -2.68
C ILE A 353 -24.99 10.16 -2.69
N GLN A 354 -26.14 9.71 -2.21
CA GLN A 354 -26.42 8.32 -1.92
C GLN A 354 -27.81 7.95 -2.45
N ALA A 355 -27.98 6.71 -2.89
CA ALA A 355 -29.24 6.23 -3.43
C ALA A 355 -30.34 6.29 -2.36
N ALA A 356 -31.55 6.68 -2.75
CA ALA A 356 -32.71 6.68 -1.86
C ALA A 356 -32.96 5.28 -1.28
N SER A 357 -33.41 5.22 -0.02
CA SER A 357 -33.62 3.96 0.72
C SER A 357 -34.64 3.04 0.04
N GLU A 358 -35.69 3.60 -0.56
CA GLU A 358 -36.70 2.85 -1.33
C GLU A 358 -36.11 2.16 -2.55
N LEU A 359 -35.20 2.85 -3.25
CA LEU A 359 -34.51 2.31 -4.42
C LEU A 359 -33.58 1.17 -4.00
N ARG A 360 -32.78 1.36 -2.94
CA ARG A 360 -31.93 0.29 -2.40
C ARG A 360 -32.75 -0.93 -1.97
N ARG A 361 -33.91 -0.73 -1.34
CA ARG A 361 -34.80 -1.81 -0.92
C ARG A 361 -35.31 -2.65 -2.10
N THR A 362 -35.48 -2.02 -3.26
CA THR A 362 -35.93 -2.71 -4.49
C THR A 362 -34.89 -3.71 -5.00
N PHE A 363 -33.61 -3.36 -4.93
CA PHE A 363 -32.50 -4.20 -5.41
C PHE A 363 -31.79 -4.99 -4.30
N MET A 364 -32.18 -4.76 -3.04
CA MET A 364 -31.53 -5.30 -1.85
C MET A 364 -31.26 -6.79 -1.92
N LYS A 365 -32.27 -7.58 -2.28
CA LYS A 365 -32.19 -9.05 -2.28
C LYS A 365 -31.10 -9.55 -3.23
N GLU A 366 -31.07 -9.03 -4.46
CA GLU A 366 -30.10 -9.46 -5.46
C GLU A 366 -28.70 -8.90 -5.18
N ILE A 367 -28.59 -7.65 -4.74
CA ILE A 367 -27.32 -7.07 -4.28
C ILE A 367 -26.71 -7.90 -3.15
N GLN A 368 -27.53 -8.27 -2.15
CA GLN A 368 -27.08 -9.06 -1.01
C GLN A 368 -26.68 -10.47 -1.46
N ARG A 369 -27.45 -11.11 -2.34
CA ARG A 369 -27.12 -12.43 -2.88
C ARG A 369 -25.75 -12.41 -3.57
N VAL A 370 -25.52 -11.49 -4.50
CA VAL A 370 -24.22 -11.37 -5.20
C VAL A 370 -23.07 -11.16 -4.22
N GLY A 371 -23.25 -10.29 -3.22
CA GLY A 371 -22.25 -10.05 -2.18
C GLY A 371 -21.91 -11.31 -1.37
N THR A 372 -22.94 -12.06 -0.96
CA THR A 372 -22.77 -13.30 -0.18
C THR A 372 -22.14 -14.42 -0.99
N GLU A 373 -22.59 -14.66 -2.23
CA GLU A 373 -21.99 -15.68 -3.11
C GLU A 373 -20.56 -15.33 -3.48
N GLY A 374 -20.28 -14.06 -3.80
CA GLY A 374 -18.93 -13.57 -4.05
C GLY A 374 -17.99 -13.75 -2.85
N ALA A 375 -18.47 -13.49 -1.64
CA ALA A 375 -17.68 -13.68 -0.42
C ALA A 375 -17.43 -15.15 -0.11
N LYS A 376 -18.41 -16.04 -0.36
CA LYS A 376 -18.23 -17.49 -0.24
C LYS A 376 -17.12 -17.99 -1.16
N VAL A 377 -17.07 -17.54 -2.42
CA VAL A 377 -15.98 -17.91 -3.35
C VAL A 377 -14.61 -17.49 -2.81
N ILE A 378 -14.47 -16.24 -2.35
CA ILE A 378 -13.19 -15.76 -1.78
C ILE A 378 -12.81 -16.57 -0.53
N ARG A 379 -13.75 -16.89 0.36
CA ARG A 379 -13.47 -17.73 1.54
C ARG A 379 -13.06 -19.13 1.15
N LEU A 380 -13.78 -19.76 0.23
CA LEU A 380 -13.47 -21.09 -0.28
C LEU A 380 -12.04 -21.14 -0.82
N LEU A 381 -11.67 -20.18 -1.66
CA LEU A 381 -10.30 -20.07 -2.18
C LEU A 381 -9.28 -19.86 -1.04
N GLY A 382 -9.57 -18.97 -0.09
CA GLY A 382 -8.72 -18.73 1.08
C GLY A 382 -8.50 -19.99 1.94
N GLU A 383 -9.55 -20.76 2.19
CA GLU A 383 -9.49 -22.04 2.91
C GLU A 383 -8.71 -23.10 2.14
N LYS A 384 -8.89 -23.18 0.82
CA LYS A 384 -8.13 -24.10 -0.05
C LYS A 384 -6.65 -23.71 -0.12
N VAL A 385 -6.32 -22.42 -0.14
CA VAL A 385 -4.93 -21.95 0.01
C VAL A 385 -4.38 -22.37 1.38
N GLU A 386 -5.11 -22.15 2.47
CA GLU A 386 -4.69 -22.47 3.86
C GLU A 386 -4.40 -23.97 4.07
N LYS A 387 -5.26 -24.81 3.50
CA LYS A 387 -5.14 -26.27 3.54
C LYS A 387 -4.18 -26.84 2.48
N MET A 388 -3.81 -26.04 1.47
CA MET A 388 -3.04 -26.48 0.29
C MET A 388 -3.73 -27.62 -0.47
N GLU A 389 -5.03 -27.44 -0.72
CA GLU A 389 -5.88 -28.38 -1.42
C GLU A 389 -6.32 -27.81 -2.78
N LYS A 390 -6.49 -28.66 -3.78
CA LYS A 390 -7.09 -28.28 -5.06
C LYS A 390 -8.60 -28.02 -4.91
N LEU A 391 -9.15 -27.28 -5.86
CA LEU A 391 -10.60 -27.14 -5.99
C LEU A 391 -11.24 -28.50 -6.30
N SER A 392 -12.43 -28.73 -5.77
CA SER A 392 -13.28 -29.88 -6.12
C SER A 392 -13.71 -29.81 -7.59
N PRO A 393 -14.06 -30.95 -8.21
CA PRO A 393 -14.61 -30.95 -9.57
C PRO A 393 -15.96 -30.21 -9.59
N GLY A 394 -15.96 -29.01 -10.15
CA GLY A 394 -17.11 -28.11 -10.24
C GLY A 394 -16.67 -26.67 -10.51
N ASP A 395 -17.50 -25.86 -11.14
CA ASP A 395 -17.22 -24.43 -11.30
C ASP A 395 -17.62 -23.67 -10.02
N PRO A 396 -16.67 -23.17 -9.22
CA PRO A 396 -16.99 -22.42 -8.01
C PRO A 396 -17.68 -21.08 -8.31
N LEU A 397 -17.68 -20.63 -9.57
CA LEU A 397 -18.25 -19.35 -9.96
C LEU A 397 -19.72 -19.44 -10.40
N ASN A 398 -20.28 -20.65 -10.56
CA ASN A 398 -21.61 -20.82 -11.13
C ASN A 398 -22.69 -20.07 -10.34
N GLU A 399 -22.72 -20.22 -9.01
CA GLU A 399 -23.71 -19.56 -8.14
C GLU A 399 -23.58 -18.02 -8.13
N VAL A 400 -22.34 -17.50 -8.19
CA VAL A 400 -22.11 -16.04 -8.20
C VAL A 400 -22.39 -15.42 -9.57
N HIS A 401 -22.14 -16.16 -10.66
CA HIS A 401 -22.53 -15.75 -12.01
C HIS A 401 -24.04 -15.70 -12.15
N GLU A 402 -24.76 -16.74 -11.70
CA GLU A 402 -26.23 -16.76 -11.69
C GLU A 402 -26.81 -15.59 -10.88
N ALA A 403 -26.26 -15.33 -9.68
CA ALA A 403 -26.68 -14.18 -8.88
C ALA A 403 -26.42 -12.83 -9.57
N ALA A 404 -25.30 -12.70 -10.28
CA ALA A 404 -24.97 -11.47 -11.01
C ALA A 404 -25.86 -11.27 -12.24
N GLU A 405 -26.21 -12.35 -12.95
CA GLU A 405 -27.18 -12.33 -14.04
C GLU A 405 -28.57 -11.93 -13.56
N ASP A 406 -29.03 -12.48 -12.43
CA ASP A 406 -30.33 -12.10 -11.83
C ASP A 406 -30.35 -10.64 -11.41
N LEU A 407 -29.24 -10.12 -10.84
CA LEU A 407 -29.11 -8.70 -10.53
C LEU A 407 -29.17 -7.83 -11.80
N GLN A 408 -28.46 -8.22 -12.87
CA GLN A 408 -28.47 -7.50 -14.14
C GLN A 408 -29.87 -7.50 -14.78
N LEU A 409 -30.56 -8.63 -14.79
CA LEU A 409 -31.93 -8.75 -15.28
C LEU A 409 -32.89 -7.86 -14.48
N LEU A 410 -32.73 -7.80 -13.15
CA LEU A 410 -33.53 -6.91 -12.31
C LEU A 410 -33.26 -5.43 -12.63
N ILE A 411 -32.00 -5.05 -12.89
CA ILE A 411 -31.61 -3.70 -13.33
C ILE A 411 -32.29 -3.35 -14.66
N ASP A 412 -32.30 -4.27 -15.62
CA ASP A 412 -32.91 -4.05 -16.92
C ASP A 412 -34.44 -3.89 -16.80
N GLN A 413 -35.09 -4.77 -16.03
CA GLN A 413 -36.53 -4.72 -15.76
C GLN A 413 -36.96 -3.43 -15.02
N LYS A 414 -36.10 -2.93 -14.14
CA LYS A 414 -36.34 -1.75 -13.30
C LYS A 414 -35.58 -0.51 -13.79
N SER A 415 -35.09 -0.53 -15.02
CA SER A 415 -34.31 0.57 -15.61
C SER A 415 -35.05 1.91 -15.63
N TYR A 416 -36.39 1.88 -15.70
CA TYR A 416 -37.25 3.05 -15.58
C TYR A 416 -37.15 3.78 -14.22
N LEU A 417 -36.67 3.10 -13.17
CA LEU A 417 -36.39 3.71 -11.86
C LEU A 417 -35.00 4.37 -11.81
N LEU A 418 -34.10 3.98 -12.71
CA LEU A 418 -32.72 4.48 -12.76
C LEU A 418 -32.60 5.66 -13.74
N VAL A 419 -33.40 5.66 -14.80
CA VAL A 419 -33.41 6.67 -15.86
C VAL A 419 -34.69 7.50 -15.76
N ASN A 420 -34.56 8.80 -15.53
CA ASN A 420 -35.69 9.70 -15.51
C ASN A 420 -36.25 9.89 -16.94
N ALA A 421 -37.29 9.11 -17.27
CA ALA A 421 -37.90 9.06 -18.61
C ALA A 421 -38.47 10.42 -19.07
N GLU A 422 -38.86 11.31 -18.14
CA GLU A 422 -39.41 12.63 -18.44
C GLU A 422 -38.40 13.56 -19.15
N ASN A 423 -37.09 13.34 -18.93
CA ASN A 423 -36.04 14.12 -19.60
C ASN A 423 -35.88 13.74 -21.09
N TRP A 424 -36.28 12.52 -21.48
CA TRP A 424 -36.25 12.07 -22.87
C TRP A 424 -37.47 12.57 -23.66
N GLU A 425 -38.63 12.68 -23.02
CA GLU A 425 -39.85 13.21 -23.66
C GLU A 425 -39.86 14.75 -23.76
N SER A 426 -39.29 15.45 -22.77
CA SER A 426 -39.24 16.92 -22.74
C SER A 426 -38.31 17.54 -23.79
N SER A 427 -37.37 16.78 -24.36
CA SER A 427 -36.52 17.25 -25.47
C SER A 427 -37.26 17.31 -26.82
N LYS A 428 -38.45 16.68 -26.94
CA LYS A 428 -39.19 16.59 -28.21
C LYS A 428 -40.28 17.64 -28.43
N ARG A 429 -40.47 18.64 -27.55
CA ARG A 429 -41.45 19.72 -27.79
C ARG A 429 -40.80 21.10 -27.83
N PRO A 430 -40.51 21.67 -29.01
CA PRO A 430 -40.27 23.10 -29.10
C PRO A 430 -41.56 23.84 -28.75
N LYS A 431 -41.53 24.64 -27.68
CA LYS A 431 -42.62 25.54 -27.27
C LYS A 431 -42.93 26.50 -28.43
N LYS A 432 -44.07 26.31 -29.12
CA LYS A 432 -44.66 27.37 -29.94
C LYS A 432 -45.41 28.32 -29.02
N PHE A 433 -45.05 29.61 -29.11
CA PHE A 433 -45.84 30.72 -28.58
C PHE A 433 -47.24 30.68 -29.24
N GLU A 434 -48.29 30.76 -28.43
CA GLU A 434 -49.64 31.16 -28.87
C GLU A 434 -49.75 32.68 -28.76
N ASP A 435 -50.30 33.34 -29.78
CA ASP A 435 -51.61 34.03 -29.71
C ASP A 435 -52.04 34.58 -31.11
N PRO A 436 -53.27 35.09 -31.35
CA PRO A 436 -54.41 34.32 -31.84
C PRO A 436 -55.04 34.89 -33.13
N GLU A 437 -55.90 34.12 -33.82
CA GLU A 437 -57.16 34.54 -34.49
C GLU A 437 -57.58 33.62 -35.66
N ARG A 438 -58.91 33.40 -35.72
CA ARG A 438 -59.76 32.84 -36.79
C ARG A 438 -59.90 31.31 -36.94
N LEU A 439 -61.03 30.86 -36.38
CA LEU A 439 -61.99 29.92 -36.97
C LEU A 439 -61.99 29.93 -38.51
N GLN A 440 -62.00 28.75 -39.14
CA GLN A 440 -63.19 28.15 -39.77
C GLN A 440 -62.80 26.85 -40.55
N GLU A 441 -63.61 25.80 -40.38
CA GLU A 441 -63.99 24.81 -41.43
C GLU A 441 -62.92 23.90 -42.08
N LEU A 442 -62.98 22.59 -41.82
CA LEU A 442 -63.70 21.60 -42.65
C LEU A 442 -63.30 20.15 -42.32
N LYS A 443 -64.22 19.27 -42.69
CA LYS A 443 -64.42 17.88 -42.32
C LYS A 443 -63.66 16.91 -43.25
N ASP A 444 -63.55 15.67 -42.77
CA ASP A 444 -63.43 14.39 -43.51
C ASP A 444 -62.07 13.99 -44.14
N SER A 445 -61.42 12.95 -43.58
CA SER A 445 -61.24 11.62 -44.22
C SER A 445 -60.27 10.68 -43.46
N GLU A 446 -60.83 9.51 -43.11
CA GLU A 446 -60.33 8.12 -42.88
C GLU A 446 -58.83 7.68 -42.96
N PRO A 447 -58.47 6.46 -42.45
CA PRO A 447 -57.22 6.21 -41.71
C PRO A 447 -56.20 5.18 -42.30
N LYS A 448 -55.04 5.07 -41.61
CA LYS A 448 -54.03 3.96 -41.52
C LYS A 448 -53.00 3.78 -42.68
N PRO A 449 -51.93 2.96 -42.51
CA PRO A 449 -50.87 2.92 -41.48
C PRO A 449 -49.45 2.74 -42.12
N MET A 450 -48.35 2.76 -41.35
CA MET A 450 -46.99 2.19 -41.63
C MET A 450 -45.97 3.01 -40.80
N VAL A 451 -44.83 2.53 -40.31
CA VAL A 451 -44.16 1.24 -40.27
C VAL A 451 -43.05 1.38 -39.23
N ILE A 452 -42.79 0.32 -38.48
CA ILE A 452 -41.61 0.17 -37.64
C ILE A 452 -40.40 0.17 -38.58
N ASN A 453 -39.43 1.08 -38.38
CA ASN A 453 -38.02 0.73 -38.59
C ASN A 453 -37.09 1.67 -37.83
N SER A 454 -36.26 1.03 -37.00
CA SER A 454 -35.08 1.55 -36.32
C SER A 454 -34.08 2.16 -37.30
N LEU A 455 -33.35 3.19 -36.87
CA LEU A 455 -31.98 3.45 -37.34
C LEU A 455 -31.21 4.18 -36.23
N SER A 456 -30.30 3.45 -35.59
CA SER A 456 -29.12 3.98 -34.90
C SER A 456 -28.11 4.39 -35.96
N GLU A 457 -27.71 5.67 -36.00
CA GLU A 457 -26.39 6.09 -36.49
C GLU A 457 -26.20 7.59 -36.26
N ALA A 458 -25.16 7.98 -35.52
CA ALA A 458 -24.50 9.27 -35.70
C ALA A 458 -23.08 9.22 -35.14
N THR A 459 -22.22 8.71 -36.01
CA THR A 459 -20.77 8.71 -36.02
C THR A 459 -20.14 10.07 -35.69
N LEU A 460 -19.07 10.01 -34.89
CA LEU A 460 -18.15 11.09 -34.56
C LEU A 460 -17.54 11.74 -35.80
N HIS A 461 -17.60 13.08 -35.88
CA HIS A 461 -16.64 13.86 -36.67
C HIS A 461 -16.04 14.98 -35.82
N LEU A 462 -14.79 14.74 -35.42
CA LEU A 462 -13.86 15.74 -34.94
C LEU A 462 -13.23 16.43 -36.18
N ARG A 463 -13.41 17.75 -36.35
CA ARG A 463 -12.52 18.56 -37.19
C ARG A 463 -12.34 19.96 -36.59
N SER A 464 -11.06 20.29 -36.42
CA SER A 464 -10.44 21.42 -35.74
C SER A 464 -10.60 22.78 -36.43
N ALA A 465 -10.52 23.88 -35.67
CA ALA A 465 -9.48 24.90 -35.87
C ALA A 465 -9.40 25.93 -34.71
N HIS A 466 -8.17 26.34 -34.47
CA HIS A 466 -7.58 27.18 -33.43
C HIS A 466 -7.88 28.70 -33.45
N THR A 467 -7.76 29.32 -32.25
CA THR A 467 -7.12 30.62 -31.90
C THR A 467 -7.63 31.97 -32.46
N LEU A 468 -7.91 32.93 -31.56
CA LEU A 468 -7.10 34.15 -31.27
C LEU A 468 -7.92 35.45 -31.00
N LYS A 469 -7.71 36.01 -29.79
CA LYS A 469 -7.65 37.46 -29.36
C LYS A 469 -8.86 38.43 -29.43
N ARG A 470 -9.16 38.94 -28.22
CA ARG A 470 -9.11 40.34 -27.72
C ARG A 470 -10.14 41.37 -28.23
N VAL A 471 -10.93 41.92 -27.30
CA VAL A 471 -11.15 43.37 -27.10
C VAL A 471 -11.33 43.65 -25.59
N ASP A 472 -10.54 44.60 -25.07
CA ASP A 472 -10.58 45.18 -23.72
C ASP A 472 -11.42 46.48 -23.69
N THR A 473 -11.68 47.00 -22.46
CA THR A 473 -12.12 48.37 -22.04
C THR A 473 -13.64 48.63 -22.05
N LEU A 474 -14.32 49.24 -21.05
CA LEU A 474 -13.94 50.28 -20.06
C LEU A 474 -15.00 50.42 -18.91
N ASN A 475 -14.56 50.95 -17.74
CA ASN A 475 -15.26 51.63 -16.61
C ASN A 475 -16.09 50.80 -15.59
N ARG A 476 -15.90 50.80 -14.26
CA ARG A 476 -15.36 51.69 -13.18
C ARG A 476 -16.42 52.53 -12.41
N ASN A 477 -16.64 52.12 -11.15
CA ASN A 477 -17.06 52.82 -9.91
C ASN A 477 -18.53 53.12 -9.60
N VAL A 478 -19.05 52.56 -8.48
CA VAL A 478 -19.51 53.32 -7.28
C VAL A 478 -19.33 52.44 -6.03
N SER A 479 -18.65 52.99 -5.04
CA SER A 479 -18.46 52.49 -3.67
C SER A 479 -19.63 52.88 -2.77
N VAL A 480 -20.11 51.98 -1.90
CA VAL A 480 -20.80 52.37 -0.66
C VAL A 480 -20.29 51.51 0.49
N ASN A 481 -19.70 52.18 1.48
CA ASN A 481 -19.15 51.63 2.71
C ASN A 481 -20.27 51.02 3.58
N PHE A 482 -20.04 49.85 4.16
CA PHE A 482 -20.85 49.35 5.27
C PHE A 482 -20.05 49.48 6.57
N SER A 483 -20.51 50.38 7.43
CA SER A 483 -19.99 50.60 8.78
C SER A 483 -20.34 49.43 9.70
N ALA A 484 -19.38 49.08 10.56
CA ALA A 484 -19.48 48.07 11.57
C ALA A 484 -20.49 48.43 12.68
N SER A 485 -21.46 47.54 12.92
CA SER A 485 -22.02 47.27 14.25
C SER A 485 -22.99 46.08 14.22
N GLN A 486 -22.50 44.84 14.40
CA GLN A 486 -23.07 43.87 15.35
C GLN A 486 -22.28 42.56 15.26
N TRP A 487 -21.44 42.36 16.27
CA TRP A 487 -20.91 41.05 16.64
C TRP A 487 -22.03 40.23 17.27
N GLY A 488 -22.30 39.07 16.69
CA GLY A 488 -23.16 38.02 17.25
C GLY A 488 -23.14 36.77 16.36
N SER A 489 -22.53 35.69 16.86
CA SER A 489 -22.47 34.32 16.28
C SER A 489 -21.98 34.19 14.83
N SER A 490 -20.66 34.16 14.64
CA SER A 490 -20.02 33.74 13.39
C SER A 490 -20.08 32.21 13.13
N ALA A 491 -20.77 31.44 13.97
CA ALA A 491 -20.92 29.99 13.81
C ALA A 491 -22.11 29.60 12.91
N ASP A 492 -23.22 30.35 12.96
CA ASP A 492 -24.45 29.99 12.24
C ASP A 492 -24.48 30.49 10.79
N VAL A 493 -23.72 31.53 10.46
CA VAL A 493 -23.72 32.13 9.11
C VAL A 493 -22.89 31.31 8.11
N PHE A 494 -21.90 30.56 8.59
CA PHE A 494 -21.09 29.66 7.75
C PHE A 494 -21.70 28.27 7.54
N ALA A 495 -22.69 27.87 8.36
CA ALA A 495 -23.41 26.61 8.17
C ALA A 495 -24.34 26.63 6.93
N GLN A 496 -24.70 27.82 6.44
CA GLN A 496 -25.67 27.99 5.36
C GLN A 496 -25.07 28.15 3.96
N GLN A 497 -23.74 28.02 3.79
CA GLN A 497 -23.08 28.48 2.56
C GLN A 497 -22.32 27.43 1.72
N THR A 498 -22.43 26.11 1.99
CA THR A 498 -21.73 25.08 1.18
C THR A 498 -22.47 23.75 1.02
N MET A 499 -23.79 23.73 0.88
CA MET A 499 -24.53 22.47 0.68
C MET A 499 -25.19 22.41 -0.68
N TRP A 500 -24.79 21.44 -1.52
CA TRP A 500 -25.52 21.07 -2.73
C TRP A 500 -26.50 19.92 -2.38
N PRO A 501 -27.77 19.99 -2.81
CA PRO A 501 -28.42 21.10 -3.50
C PRO A 501 -28.62 22.29 -2.54
N SER A 502 -28.34 23.49 -3.03
CA SER A 502 -28.29 24.72 -2.25
C SER A 502 -29.64 25.41 -2.26
N ARG A 503 -30.33 25.35 -1.12
CA ARG A 503 -31.57 26.05 -0.75
C ARG A 503 -32.83 25.53 -1.46
N LEU A 504 -33.60 24.74 -0.72
CA LEU A 504 -35.06 24.70 -0.86
C LEU A 504 -35.61 26.06 -0.36
N SER A 505 -35.61 27.09 -1.21
CA SER A 505 -36.37 28.31 -0.91
C SER A 505 -37.83 28.07 -1.31
N LEU A 506 -38.64 27.62 -0.35
CA LEU A 506 -40.09 27.59 -0.50
C LEU A 506 -40.61 29.03 -0.38
N VAL A 507 -40.99 29.65 -1.49
CA VAL A 507 -41.81 30.86 -1.51
C VAL A 507 -43.13 30.47 -2.17
N GLY A 508 -44.10 30.03 -1.35
CA GLY A 508 -45.41 29.53 -1.81
C GLY A 508 -45.36 28.15 -2.49
N ASP A 509 -46.45 27.81 -3.19
CA ASP A 509 -46.69 26.52 -3.88
C ASP A 509 -45.84 26.30 -5.17
N VAL A 510 -44.80 27.10 -5.42
CA VAL A 510 -43.97 26.98 -6.63
C VAL A 510 -42.53 26.67 -6.25
N ILE A 511 -42.08 25.46 -6.58
CA ILE A 511 -40.70 25.00 -6.41
C ILE A 511 -39.81 25.72 -7.43
N LEU A 512 -39.13 26.80 -7.02
CA LEU A 512 -38.20 27.57 -7.88
C LEU A 512 -36.92 26.81 -8.27
N ASN A 513 -36.68 25.62 -7.71
CA ASN A 513 -35.41 24.89 -7.85
C ASN A 513 -35.58 23.44 -8.35
N GLU A 514 -36.61 23.20 -9.16
CA GLU A 514 -36.98 21.89 -9.68
C GLU A 514 -35.84 21.20 -10.45
N ARG A 515 -35.01 21.98 -11.16
CA ARG A 515 -33.83 21.46 -11.88
C ARG A 515 -32.76 20.91 -10.94
N GLU A 516 -32.48 21.55 -9.81
CA GLU A 516 -31.49 21.05 -8.84
C GLU A 516 -31.99 19.79 -8.12
N VAL A 517 -33.29 19.73 -7.78
CA VAL A 517 -33.91 18.54 -7.19
C VAL A 517 -33.84 17.35 -8.14
N ARG A 518 -34.23 17.54 -9.41
CA ARG A 518 -34.12 16.49 -10.45
C ARG A 518 -32.67 16.07 -10.71
N THR A 519 -31.71 17.00 -10.60
CA THR A 519 -30.28 16.71 -10.76
C THR A 519 -29.78 15.87 -9.59
N PHE A 520 -30.18 16.20 -8.36
CA PHE A 520 -29.85 15.42 -7.17
C PHE A 520 -30.48 14.02 -7.20
N GLU A 521 -31.74 13.90 -7.63
CA GLU A 521 -32.43 12.63 -7.80
C GLU A 521 -31.73 11.74 -8.83
N SER A 522 -31.37 12.30 -9.99
CA SER A 522 -30.58 11.60 -11.02
C SER A 522 -29.19 11.18 -10.50
N ALA A 523 -28.51 12.04 -9.74
CA ALA A 523 -27.22 11.70 -9.13
C ALA A 523 -27.35 10.60 -8.06
N SER A 524 -28.47 10.59 -7.32
CA SER A 524 -28.81 9.56 -6.34
C SER A 524 -29.06 8.20 -7.01
N THR A 525 -29.82 8.13 -8.11
CA THR A 525 -30.03 6.88 -8.86
C THR A 525 -28.73 6.37 -9.50
N LEU A 526 -27.89 7.27 -10.03
CA LEU A 526 -26.57 6.93 -10.57
C LEU A 526 -25.62 6.33 -9.52
N SER A 527 -25.74 6.72 -8.25
CA SER A 527 -24.94 6.13 -7.18
C SER A 527 -25.26 4.63 -6.96
N LEU A 528 -26.53 4.22 -7.12
CA LEU A 528 -26.92 2.81 -7.09
C LEU A 528 -26.40 2.04 -8.30
N ALA A 529 -26.54 2.64 -9.50
CA ALA A 529 -25.99 2.06 -10.72
C ALA A 529 -24.47 1.87 -10.62
N THR A 530 -23.77 2.83 -10.00
CA THR A 530 -22.34 2.73 -9.73
C THR A 530 -22.03 1.57 -8.78
N PHE A 531 -22.73 1.48 -7.64
CA PHE A 531 -22.52 0.41 -6.68
C PHE A 531 -22.75 -0.99 -7.29
N THR A 532 -23.88 -1.17 -7.98
CA THR A 532 -24.23 -2.43 -8.64
C THR A 532 -23.29 -2.79 -9.78
N SER A 533 -22.87 -1.80 -10.59
CA SER A 533 -21.85 -2.01 -11.63
C SER A 533 -20.51 -2.44 -11.05
N LEU A 534 -20.06 -1.82 -9.95
CA LEU A 534 -18.83 -2.23 -9.25
C LEU A 534 -18.92 -3.66 -8.70
N LEU A 535 -20.10 -4.06 -8.22
CA LEU A 535 -20.35 -5.41 -7.71
C LEU A 535 -20.32 -6.45 -8.85
N ILE A 536 -20.93 -6.16 -10.00
CA ILE A 536 -20.87 -7.03 -11.19
C ILE A 536 -19.44 -7.14 -11.74
N GLU A 537 -18.72 -6.02 -11.82
CA GLU A 537 -17.31 -6.01 -12.22
C GLU A 537 -16.41 -6.77 -11.23
N PHE A 538 -16.73 -6.75 -9.93
CA PHE A 538 -16.07 -7.61 -8.94
C PHE A 538 -16.25 -9.09 -9.27
N VAL A 539 -17.48 -9.52 -9.64
CA VAL A 539 -17.76 -10.90 -10.04
C VAL A 539 -16.94 -11.30 -11.27
N ALA A 540 -16.88 -10.44 -12.30
CA ALA A 540 -16.06 -10.68 -13.49
C ALA A 540 -14.56 -10.90 -13.15
N ARG A 541 -14.05 -10.22 -12.11
CA ARG A 541 -12.65 -10.37 -11.66
C ARG A 541 -12.40 -11.64 -10.88
N LEU A 542 -13.42 -12.29 -10.31
CA LEU A 542 -13.24 -13.57 -9.61
C LEU A 542 -12.72 -14.66 -10.55
N GLN A 543 -13.04 -14.60 -11.85
CA GLN A 543 -12.48 -15.52 -12.84
C GLN A 543 -10.94 -15.49 -12.86
N ASN A 544 -10.35 -14.28 -12.83
CA ASN A 544 -8.90 -14.12 -12.81
C ASN A 544 -8.29 -14.66 -11.51
N LEU A 545 -8.99 -14.49 -10.39
CA LEU A 545 -8.58 -15.01 -9.09
C LEU A 545 -8.61 -16.55 -9.05
N VAL A 546 -9.68 -17.17 -9.55
CA VAL A 546 -9.79 -18.63 -9.66
C VAL A 546 -8.70 -19.20 -10.58
N SER A 547 -8.45 -18.55 -11.72
CA SER A 547 -7.42 -18.98 -12.68
C SER A 547 -6.02 -18.90 -12.06
N ALA A 548 -5.70 -17.81 -11.36
CA ALA A 548 -4.43 -17.68 -10.63
C ALA A 548 -4.29 -18.73 -9.52
N PHE A 549 -5.38 -19.03 -8.80
CA PHE A 549 -5.39 -20.08 -7.79
C PHE A 549 -5.14 -21.47 -8.40
N GLN A 550 -5.78 -21.79 -9.52
CA GLN A 550 -5.58 -23.08 -10.21
C GLN A 550 -4.11 -23.25 -10.61
N GLU A 551 -3.51 -22.24 -11.23
CA GLU A 551 -2.10 -22.24 -11.60
C GLU A 551 -1.17 -22.41 -10.37
N LEU A 552 -1.46 -21.72 -9.26
CA LEU A 552 -0.78 -21.93 -7.99
C LEU A 552 -0.90 -23.38 -7.53
N SER A 553 -2.11 -23.94 -7.53
CA SER A 553 -2.39 -25.29 -7.02
C SER A 553 -1.69 -26.38 -7.85
N GLU A 554 -1.56 -26.17 -9.16
CA GLU A 554 -0.87 -27.07 -10.08
C GLU A 554 0.64 -27.00 -9.88
N LYS A 555 1.22 -25.79 -9.90
CA LYS A 555 2.66 -25.59 -9.74
C LYS A 555 3.15 -26.00 -8.35
N ALA A 556 2.36 -25.73 -7.31
CA ALA A 556 2.69 -26.06 -5.93
C ALA A 556 2.33 -27.50 -5.54
N LYS A 557 1.71 -28.27 -6.45
CA LYS A 557 1.27 -29.66 -6.23
C LYS A 557 0.41 -29.80 -4.96
N PHE A 558 -0.64 -28.98 -4.87
CA PHE A 558 -1.63 -29.08 -3.80
C PHE A 558 -2.27 -30.47 -3.79
N GLN A 559 -2.70 -30.92 -2.60
CA GLN A 559 -3.36 -32.21 -2.41
C GLN A 559 -4.72 -32.22 -3.13
N GLU A 560 -5.15 -33.38 -3.61
CA GLU A 560 -6.53 -33.52 -4.11
C GLU A 560 -7.50 -33.26 -2.94
N SER A 561 -8.64 -32.62 -3.22
CA SER A 561 -9.67 -32.39 -2.20
C SER A 561 -10.22 -33.72 -1.70
N VAL A 562 -10.56 -33.79 -0.41
CA VAL A 562 -11.07 -35.02 0.25
C VAL A 562 -12.30 -35.59 -0.48
N ASP A 563 -13.14 -34.73 -1.06
CA ASP A 563 -14.32 -35.12 -1.84
C ASP A 563 -13.98 -35.86 -3.16
N ALA A 564 -12.78 -35.65 -3.70
CA ALA A 564 -12.28 -36.37 -4.88
C ALA A 564 -11.64 -37.72 -4.52
N ALA A 565 -11.25 -37.92 -3.26
CA ALA A 565 -10.68 -39.18 -2.79
C ALA A 565 -11.74 -40.23 -2.43
N GLU A 566 -12.96 -39.82 -2.08
CA GLU A 566 -14.09 -40.73 -1.86
C GLU A 566 -14.83 -41.14 -3.16
N SER A 567 -14.47 -40.52 -4.29
CA SER A 567 -15.06 -40.82 -5.62
C SER A 567 -14.12 -41.61 -6.55
N LYS A 568 -12.97 -42.06 -6.04
CA LYS A 568 -12.07 -43.04 -6.68
C LYS A 568 -12.08 -44.34 -5.88
#